data_AF-A0A3P1YV01-F1
#
_entry.id   AF-A0A3P1YV01-F1
#
_cell.length_a   1.000
_cell.length_b   1.000
_cell.length_c   1.000
_cell.angle_alpha   90.00
_cell.angle_beta   90.00
_cell.angle_gamma   90.00
#
_symmetry.space_group_name_H-M   'P 1'
#
loop_
_entity.id
_entity.type
_entity.pdbx_description
1 polymer ?
#
loop_
_entity_poly.entity_id
_entity_poly.type
_entity_poly.pdbx_seq_one_letter_code
_entity_poly.pdbx_strand_id
1 'polypeptide(L)'
;MKAIRLYIGLCMFLGFNALVSSQSVSIELSAKWVKGYDIFKKDSIIYFPELMITYRNISDTSFYFQKVSDGRYGLPFLPAAGLLQYPIEEFLNPNYFKRVKMHGDYTGKHYKVAIGDNLFSKGWIAINDTCNIEVEHEIDMINSALQNIYEYIYRENYKPMDTRDEFKLYYTISDMVPEVILTKYKDKFVFLKPGESCTDTYNLIGFKLLKGSFTFYIRPHLLPYVYTAPIWDSHQSQYAERKVLLPQIVGGYTLYSGNFYSNKITMTF
;
A
#
# COMPACT_ATOMS: atom_id res chain seq x y z
N MET A 1 8.27 -43.19 35.58
CA MET A 1 9.19 -42.42 34.69
C MET A 1 8.75 -42.32 33.23
N LYS A 2 8.23 -43.38 32.58
CA LYS A 2 7.81 -43.33 31.16
C LYS A 2 6.63 -42.38 30.89
N ALA A 3 5.62 -42.35 31.77
CA ALA A 3 4.46 -41.45 31.62
C ALA A 3 4.84 -39.97 31.73
N ILE A 4 5.74 -39.60 32.65
CA ILE A 4 6.18 -38.21 32.84
C ILE A 4 6.92 -37.69 31.60
N ARG A 5 7.76 -38.52 30.96
CA ARG A 5 8.42 -38.15 29.69
C ARG A 5 7.43 -37.98 28.54
N LEU A 6 6.36 -38.77 28.50
CA LEU A 6 5.27 -38.64 27.52
C LEU A 6 4.50 -37.33 27.72
N TYR A 7 4.15 -36.98 28.96
CA TYR A 7 3.46 -35.72 29.30
C TYR A 7 4.31 -34.48 28.98
N ILE A 8 5.61 -34.52 29.30
CA ILE A 8 6.54 -33.44 28.96
C ILE A 8 6.67 -33.27 27.44
N GLY A 9 6.72 -34.38 26.69
CA GLY A 9 6.74 -34.36 25.22
C GLY A 9 5.45 -33.78 24.62
N LEU A 10 4.27 -34.15 25.17
CA LEU A 10 2.97 -33.65 24.74
C LEU A 10 2.80 -32.15 25.03
N CYS A 11 3.22 -31.68 26.21
CA CYS A 11 3.19 -30.27 26.58
C CYS A 11 4.15 -29.42 25.73
N MET A 12 5.32 -29.95 25.36
CA MET A 12 6.21 -29.27 24.42
C MET A 12 5.58 -29.22 23.01
N PHE A 13 4.95 -30.29 22.53
CA PHE A 13 4.27 -30.29 21.22
C PHE A 13 3.09 -29.31 21.17
N LEU A 14 2.29 -29.23 22.23
CA LEU A 14 1.19 -28.27 22.34
C LEU A 14 1.71 -26.83 22.51
N GLY A 15 2.82 -26.64 23.23
CA GLY A 15 3.49 -25.34 23.36
C GLY A 15 4.10 -24.85 22.04
N PHE A 16 4.64 -25.75 21.21
CA PHE A 16 5.11 -25.42 19.86
C PHE A 16 3.95 -25.03 18.94
N ASN A 17 2.80 -25.72 19.00
CA ASN A 17 1.61 -25.33 18.23
C ASN A 17 0.97 -24.02 18.74
N ALA A 18 1.12 -23.68 20.02
CA ALA A 18 0.69 -22.38 20.55
C ALA A 18 1.65 -21.23 20.18
N LEU A 19 2.91 -21.54 19.88
CA LEU A 19 3.93 -20.60 19.41
C LEU A 19 3.94 -20.41 17.89
N VAL A 20 3.36 -21.34 17.14
CA VAL A 20 2.88 -21.05 15.79
C VAL A 20 1.66 -20.16 15.98
N SER A 21 1.86 -18.85 15.99
CA SER A 21 0.80 -17.89 15.72
C SER A 21 -0.03 -18.45 14.56
N SER A 22 -1.23 -18.94 14.85
CA SER A 22 -2.19 -19.34 13.83
C SER A 22 -2.60 -18.05 13.16
N GLN A 23 -1.80 -17.63 12.19
CA GLN A 23 -2.07 -16.42 11.44
C GLN A 23 -3.44 -16.60 10.80
N SER A 24 -4.34 -15.67 11.03
CA SER A 24 -5.71 -15.76 10.52
C SER A 24 -5.85 -15.08 9.16
N VAL A 25 -4.86 -14.25 8.80
CA VAL A 25 -4.81 -13.51 7.54
C VAL A 25 -3.43 -13.67 6.91
N SER A 26 -3.39 -13.84 5.59
CA SER A 26 -2.18 -13.77 4.77
C SER A 26 -2.32 -12.68 3.71
N ILE A 27 -1.26 -11.92 3.46
CA ILE A 27 -1.23 -10.90 2.40
C ILE A 27 -0.03 -11.18 1.49
N GLU A 28 -0.32 -11.70 0.31
CA GLU A 28 0.67 -12.23 -0.63
C GLU A 28 0.87 -11.31 -1.83
N LEU A 29 2.12 -11.10 -2.20
CA LEU A 29 2.54 -10.40 -3.39
C LEU A 29 2.81 -11.40 -4.51
N SER A 30 2.29 -11.11 -5.70
CA SER A 30 2.65 -11.79 -6.95
C SER A 30 2.71 -10.79 -8.09
N ALA A 31 3.26 -11.20 -9.23
CA ALA A 31 3.31 -10.35 -10.41
C ALA A 31 2.95 -11.15 -11.66
N LYS A 32 2.34 -10.46 -12.62
CA LYS A 32 2.06 -11.00 -13.96
C LYS A 32 2.38 -9.96 -15.02
N TRP A 33 2.69 -10.43 -16.22
CA TRP A 33 2.85 -9.55 -17.39
C TRP A 33 1.55 -9.48 -18.15
N VAL A 34 1.12 -8.27 -18.50
CA VAL A 34 -0.09 -8.02 -19.27
C VAL A 34 0.21 -7.17 -20.49
N LYS A 35 -0.66 -7.28 -21.49
CA LYS A 35 -0.62 -6.48 -22.71
C LYS A 35 -1.45 -5.20 -22.49
N GLY A 36 -0.93 -4.05 -22.89
CA GLY A 36 -1.67 -2.79 -22.89
C GLY A 36 -1.03 -1.72 -23.76
N TYR A 37 -1.51 -0.48 -23.66
CA TYR A 37 -1.06 0.62 -24.51
C TYR A 37 0.20 1.29 -23.95
N ASP A 38 1.06 1.74 -24.86
CA ASP A 38 2.19 2.58 -24.52
C ASP A 38 1.70 3.97 -24.11
N ILE A 39 2.09 4.38 -22.90
CA ILE A 39 1.66 5.65 -22.30
C ILE A 39 2.17 6.87 -23.09
N PHE A 40 3.22 6.72 -23.89
CA PHE A 40 3.80 7.80 -24.72
C PHE A 40 3.42 7.71 -26.19
N LYS A 41 2.91 6.56 -26.64
CA LYS A 41 2.56 6.27 -28.04
C LYS A 41 1.24 5.52 -28.08
N LYS A 42 0.11 6.24 -28.13
CA LYS A 42 -1.25 5.67 -27.99
C LYS A 42 -1.55 4.51 -28.96
N ASP A 43 -0.89 4.45 -30.12
CA ASP A 43 -1.06 3.38 -31.12
C ASP A 43 -0.08 2.20 -30.98
N SER A 44 0.81 2.24 -29.98
CA SER A 44 1.79 1.18 -29.69
C SER A 44 1.30 0.29 -28.57
N ILE A 45 1.45 -1.02 -28.76
CA ILE A 45 1.12 -2.02 -27.75
C ILE A 45 2.41 -2.48 -27.08
N ILE A 46 2.42 -2.45 -25.76
CA ILE A 46 3.53 -2.91 -24.93
C ILE A 46 3.07 -3.99 -23.94
N TYR A 47 4.01 -4.77 -23.45
CA TYR A 47 3.81 -5.61 -22.28
C TYR A 47 4.37 -4.91 -21.05
N PHE A 48 3.63 -4.89 -19.96
CA PHE A 48 4.09 -4.34 -18.69
C PHE A 48 3.68 -5.24 -17.53
N PRO A 49 4.38 -5.14 -16.39
CA PRO A 49 4.09 -5.96 -15.23
C PRO A 49 2.98 -5.32 -14.40
N GLU A 50 2.16 -6.15 -13.78
CA GLU A 50 1.22 -5.78 -12.74
C GLU A 50 1.63 -6.46 -11.44
N LEU A 51 1.65 -5.71 -10.34
CA LEU A 51 1.74 -6.24 -8.99
C LEU A 51 0.35 -6.62 -8.51
N MET A 52 0.20 -7.81 -7.96
CA MET A 52 -1.04 -8.29 -7.35
C MET A 52 -0.82 -8.45 -5.85
N ILE A 53 -1.68 -7.80 -5.05
CA ILE A 53 -1.73 -7.95 -3.59
C ILE A 53 -2.97 -8.77 -3.26
N THR A 54 -2.77 -10.01 -2.82
CA THR A 54 -3.86 -10.92 -2.49
C THR A 54 -4.01 -11.06 -0.99
N TYR A 55 -5.17 -10.67 -0.48
CA TYR A 55 -5.57 -10.84 0.91
C TYR A 55 -6.34 -12.15 1.03
N ARG A 56 -6.00 -13.00 2.00
CA ARG A 56 -6.75 -14.24 2.27
C ARG A 56 -7.07 -14.35 3.74
N ASN A 57 -8.28 -14.82 4.02
CA ASN A 57 -8.68 -15.25 5.34
C ASN A 57 -8.51 -16.77 5.43
N ILE A 58 -7.61 -17.20 6.31
CA ILE A 58 -7.26 -18.61 6.51
C ILE A 58 -7.81 -19.17 7.84
N SER A 59 -8.71 -18.43 8.50
CA SER A 59 -9.43 -18.91 9.68
C SER A 59 -10.93 -19.13 9.42
N ASP A 60 -11.63 -19.52 10.48
CA ASP A 60 -13.08 -19.70 10.60
C ASP A 60 -13.84 -18.43 11.01
N THR A 61 -13.15 -17.31 11.18
CA THR A 61 -13.74 -16.04 11.63
C THR A 61 -13.79 -15.04 10.48
N SER A 62 -14.93 -14.39 10.24
CA SER A 62 -15.03 -13.30 9.26
C SER A 62 -14.26 -12.06 9.75
N PHE A 63 -13.35 -11.55 8.92
CA PHE A 63 -12.51 -10.40 9.27
C PHE A 63 -12.70 -9.20 8.37
N TYR A 64 -12.46 -8.02 8.94
CA TYR A 64 -12.17 -6.83 8.17
C TYR A 64 -10.92 -6.10 8.69
N PHE A 65 -10.25 -5.39 7.81
CA PHE A 65 -9.05 -4.61 8.13
C PHE A 65 -8.76 -3.59 7.02
N GLN A 66 -7.91 -2.60 7.30
CA GLN A 66 -7.49 -1.62 6.28
C GLN A 66 -6.67 -2.29 5.18
N LYS A 67 -6.88 -1.88 3.93
CA LYS A 67 -5.97 -2.25 2.84
C LYS A 67 -4.55 -1.79 3.15
N VAL A 68 -3.58 -2.57 2.68
CA VAL A 68 -2.15 -2.24 2.85
C VAL A 68 -1.66 -1.25 1.79
N SER A 69 -2.47 -1.00 0.77
CA SER A 69 -2.13 -0.09 -0.33
C SER A 69 -3.33 0.75 -0.73
N ASP A 70 -3.09 2.04 -0.86
CA ASP A 70 -3.99 2.96 -1.55
C ASP A 70 -3.65 2.98 -3.04
N GLY A 71 -4.65 3.28 -3.86
CA GLY A 71 -4.45 3.42 -5.29
C GLY A 71 -5.65 4.07 -5.95
N ARG A 72 -5.46 4.40 -7.23
CA ARG A 72 -6.48 4.94 -8.11
C ARG A 72 -6.51 4.16 -9.40
N TYR A 73 -7.64 3.53 -9.70
CA TYR A 73 -7.84 2.84 -10.98
C TYR A 73 -6.66 1.90 -11.35
N GLY A 74 -6.18 1.12 -10.38
CA GLY A 74 -5.07 0.19 -10.56
C GLY A 74 -3.68 0.85 -10.67
N LEU A 75 -3.52 2.12 -10.26
CA LEU A 75 -2.23 2.79 -10.17
C LEU A 75 -1.78 2.89 -8.70
N PRO A 76 -0.49 2.67 -8.38
CA PRO A 76 0.02 2.81 -7.03
C PRO A 76 0.00 4.28 -6.59
N PHE A 77 -0.29 4.52 -5.31
CA PHE A 77 -0.19 5.86 -4.72
C PHE A 77 1.25 6.14 -4.26
N LEU A 78 1.85 7.26 -4.70
CA LEU A 78 3.24 7.64 -4.41
C LEU A 78 3.28 9.02 -3.74
N PRO A 79 3.61 9.10 -2.44
CA PRO A 79 3.44 10.31 -1.63
C PRO A 79 4.60 11.31 -1.70
N ALA A 80 5.68 11.02 -2.43
CA ALA A 80 6.87 11.89 -2.47
C ALA A 80 6.57 13.32 -2.96
N ALA A 81 7.33 14.29 -2.42
CA ALA A 81 7.38 15.72 -2.75
C ALA A 81 6.21 16.33 -3.58
N GLY A 82 5.21 16.90 -2.87
CA GLY A 82 4.53 18.12 -3.32
C GLY A 82 3.24 18.01 -4.15
N LEU A 83 2.72 16.83 -4.44
CA LEU A 83 1.53 16.71 -5.32
C LEU A 83 0.17 16.82 -4.62
N LEU A 84 0.12 17.42 -3.43
CA LEU A 84 -1.12 17.95 -2.90
C LEU A 84 -1.57 19.25 -3.57
N GLN A 85 -0.72 19.90 -4.37
CA GLN A 85 -0.99 21.27 -4.82
C GLN A 85 -0.30 21.61 -6.15
N TYR A 86 -0.48 20.81 -7.20
CA TYR A 86 -0.28 21.38 -8.53
C TYR A 86 -1.63 21.84 -9.08
N PRO A 87 -1.84 23.17 -9.21
CA PRO A 87 -2.97 23.71 -9.93
C PRO A 87 -3.04 23.07 -11.32
N ILE A 88 -4.24 22.94 -11.90
CA ILE A 88 -4.43 22.36 -13.24
C ILE A 88 -3.54 23.05 -14.30
N GLU A 89 -3.18 24.30 -14.03
CA GLU A 89 -2.27 25.18 -14.76
C GLU A 89 -0.85 24.62 -14.89
N GLU A 90 -0.33 23.90 -13.89
CA GLU A 90 0.99 23.28 -13.99
C GLU A 90 1.00 22.02 -14.87
N PHE A 91 -0.14 21.36 -15.03
CA PHE A 91 -0.28 20.27 -16.01
C PHE A 91 -0.39 20.81 -17.44
N LEU A 92 -1.06 21.95 -17.65
CA LEU A 92 -1.08 22.64 -18.94
C LEU A 92 0.31 23.18 -19.33
N ASN A 93 1.26 23.20 -18.41
CA ASN A 93 2.64 23.53 -18.70
C ASN A 93 3.24 22.46 -19.63
N PRO A 94 3.69 22.82 -20.84
CA PRO A 94 4.37 21.89 -21.75
C PRO A 94 5.59 21.19 -21.12
N ASN A 95 6.16 21.80 -20.07
CA ASN A 95 7.26 21.23 -19.31
C ASN A 95 6.84 20.01 -18.46
N TYR A 96 5.56 19.83 -18.10
CA TYR A 96 5.10 18.67 -17.36
C TYR A 96 5.32 17.37 -18.16
N PHE A 97 4.85 17.34 -19.40
CA PHE A 97 5.08 16.23 -20.31
C PHE A 97 6.58 16.02 -20.60
N LYS A 98 7.36 17.11 -20.66
CA LYS A 98 8.81 17.05 -20.79
C LYS A 98 9.47 16.35 -19.59
N ARG A 99 9.04 16.63 -18.35
CA ARG A 99 9.56 15.97 -17.14
C ARG A 99 9.31 14.47 -17.15
N VAL A 100 8.11 14.05 -17.54
CA VAL A 100 7.76 12.62 -17.62
C VAL A 100 8.60 11.92 -18.69
N LYS A 101 8.90 12.56 -19.82
CA LYS A 101 9.77 12.01 -20.87
C LYS A 101 11.26 12.06 -20.55
N MET A 102 11.70 12.98 -19.72
CA MET A 102 13.09 13.09 -19.23
C MET A 102 13.28 12.31 -17.92
N HIS A 103 12.54 11.22 -17.75
CA HIS A 103 12.69 10.35 -16.60
C HIS A 103 14.12 9.77 -16.54
N GLY A 104 14.64 9.56 -15.32
CA GLY A 104 15.97 8.96 -15.15
C GLY A 104 16.06 7.52 -15.67
N ASP A 105 17.29 7.04 -15.81
CA ASP A 105 17.61 5.64 -16.05
C ASP A 105 18.34 5.09 -14.80
N TYR A 106 17.74 4.09 -14.17
CA TYR A 106 18.21 3.51 -12.92
C TYR A 106 18.78 2.10 -13.12
N THR A 107 19.25 1.79 -14.33
CA THR A 107 19.79 0.46 -14.67
C THR A 107 20.93 0.09 -13.71
N GLY A 108 20.86 -1.12 -13.16
CA GLY A 108 21.84 -1.63 -12.19
C GLY A 108 21.71 -1.04 -10.78
N LYS A 109 20.70 -0.19 -10.51
CA LYS A 109 20.36 0.25 -9.15
C LYS A 109 19.35 -0.69 -8.52
N HIS A 110 19.47 -0.85 -7.21
CA HIS A 110 18.64 -1.74 -6.41
C HIS A 110 17.84 -0.94 -5.38
N TYR A 111 16.55 -1.21 -5.33
CA TYR A 111 15.60 -0.49 -4.50
C TYR A 111 14.71 -1.46 -3.74
N LYS A 112 14.40 -1.13 -2.50
CA LYS A 112 13.31 -1.73 -1.73
C LYS A 112 12.09 -0.84 -1.89
N VAL A 113 10.94 -1.40 -2.25
CA VAL A 113 9.69 -0.66 -2.38
C VAL A 113 8.79 -1.04 -1.20
N ALA A 114 8.66 -0.13 -0.26
CA ALA A 114 7.81 -0.27 0.92
C ALA A 114 6.37 0.08 0.54
N ILE A 115 5.47 -0.89 0.63
CA ILE A 115 4.04 -0.72 0.33
C ILE A 115 3.30 -0.40 1.64
N GLY A 116 2.56 0.71 1.65
CA GLY A 116 1.72 1.11 2.78
C GLY A 116 2.46 1.77 3.94
N ASP A 117 3.72 2.16 3.74
CA ASP A 117 4.60 2.67 4.81
C ASP A 117 4.47 4.18 5.07
N ASN A 118 3.50 4.84 4.45
CA ASN A 118 3.16 6.22 4.77
C ASN A 118 2.04 6.25 5.84
N LEU A 119 2.19 7.16 6.82
CA LEU A 119 1.34 7.20 8.01
C LEU A 119 -0.11 7.60 7.68
N PHE A 120 -0.28 8.58 6.80
CA PHE A 120 -1.59 9.17 6.45
C PHE A 120 -2.21 8.54 5.21
N SER A 121 -1.37 7.99 4.35
CA SER A 121 -1.79 7.36 3.10
C SER A 121 -1.11 6.01 2.99
N LYS A 122 -1.79 4.98 2.48
CA LYS A 122 -1.18 3.67 2.22
C LYS A 122 -0.35 3.69 0.94
N GLY A 123 0.51 4.70 0.82
CA GLY A 123 1.38 4.95 -0.32
C GLY A 123 2.62 4.06 -0.37
N TRP A 124 3.30 4.12 -1.52
CA TRP A 124 4.48 3.33 -1.81
C TRP A 124 5.71 4.24 -1.78
N ILE A 125 6.83 3.74 -1.28
CA ILE A 125 8.09 4.49 -1.27
C ILE A 125 9.20 3.56 -1.75
N ALA A 126 9.93 3.98 -2.78
CA ALA A 126 11.14 3.34 -3.23
C ALA A 126 12.33 3.88 -2.43
N ILE A 127 13.06 2.98 -1.79
CA ILE A 127 14.18 3.29 -0.90
C ILE A 127 15.40 2.58 -1.47
N ASN A 128 16.49 3.30 -1.67
CA ASN A 128 17.74 2.70 -2.13
C ASN A 128 18.14 1.60 -1.14
N ASP A 129 18.54 0.43 -1.63
CA ASP A 129 18.80 -0.73 -0.77
C ASP A 129 20.01 -0.55 0.18
N THR A 130 20.87 0.44 -0.11
CA THR A 130 21.96 0.90 0.74
C THR A 130 21.54 1.83 1.87
N CYS A 131 20.33 2.42 1.83
CA CYS A 131 19.83 3.31 2.87
C CYS A 131 19.24 2.52 4.05
N ASN A 132 19.55 2.96 5.27
CA ASN A 132 18.95 2.41 6.48
C ASN A 132 17.60 3.09 6.77
N ILE A 133 16.49 2.35 6.65
CA ILE A 133 15.10 2.84 6.83
C ILE A 133 14.85 3.51 8.19
N GLU A 134 15.69 3.25 9.20
CA GLU A 134 15.54 3.80 10.56
C GLU A 134 16.02 5.27 10.72
N VAL A 135 16.56 5.87 9.65
CA VAL A 135 17.03 7.26 9.65
C VAL A 135 16.24 8.06 8.62
N GLU A 136 15.89 9.32 8.93
CA GLU A 136 15.27 10.24 7.97
C GLU A 136 16.22 10.46 6.78
N HIS A 137 15.82 9.99 5.60
CA HIS A 137 16.60 10.13 4.37
C HIS A 137 15.94 11.13 3.43
N GLU A 138 16.78 11.84 2.68
CA GLU A 138 16.33 12.57 1.51
C GLU A 138 15.64 11.59 0.54
N ILE A 139 14.42 11.93 0.13
CA ILE A 139 13.64 11.10 -0.78
C ILE A 139 14.40 11.02 -2.11
N ASP A 140 14.87 9.83 -2.48
CA ASP A 140 15.57 9.61 -3.75
C ASP A 140 14.69 10.09 -4.91
N MET A 141 15.31 10.82 -5.86
CA MET A 141 14.69 11.38 -7.07
C MET A 141 13.84 10.37 -7.84
N ILE A 142 14.12 9.07 -7.69
CA ILE A 142 13.31 8.00 -8.26
C ILE A 142 11.82 8.09 -7.85
N ASN A 143 11.51 8.47 -6.61
CA ASN A 143 10.13 8.57 -6.16
C ASN A 143 9.39 9.71 -6.86
N SER A 144 10.07 10.85 -7.06
CA SER A 144 9.55 11.97 -7.83
C SER A 144 9.33 11.58 -9.29
N ALA A 145 10.25 10.79 -9.88
CA ALA A 145 10.11 10.27 -11.24
C ALA A 145 8.92 9.31 -11.37
N LEU A 146 8.78 8.34 -10.46
CA LEU A 146 7.65 7.41 -10.43
C LEU A 146 6.32 8.17 -10.31
N GLN A 147 6.26 9.13 -9.38
CA GLN A 147 5.06 9.91 -9.14
C GLN A 147 4.64 10.70 -10.38
N ASN A 148 5.58 11.39 -11.03
CA ASN A 148 5.32 12.11 -12.28
C ASN A 148 4.75 11.19 -13.37
N ILE A 149 5.29 9.97 -13.50
CA ILE A 149 4.80 8.98 -14.48
C ILE A 149 3.37 8.55 -14.17
N TYR A 150 3.08 8.12 -12.93
CA TYR A 150 1.74 7.63 -12.60
C TYR A 150 0.67 8.72 -12.56
N GLU A 151 1.02 9.93 -12.16
CA GLU A 151 0.11 11.07 -12.23
C GLU A 151 -0.21 11.45 -13.68
N TYR A 152 0.76 11.38 -14.59
CA TYR A 152 0.54 11.55 -16.03
C TYR A 152 -0.41 10.49 -16.59
N ILE A 153 -0.17 9.21 -16.27
CA ILE A 153 -1.04 8.10 -16.68
C ILE A 153 -2.46 8.30 -16.17
N TYR A 154 -2.61 8.74 -14.91
CA TYR A 154 -3.91 9.01 -14.32
C TYR A 154 -4.67 10.07 -15.12
N ARG A 155 -4.06 11.25 -15.35
CA ARG A 155 -4.72 12.38 -16.00
C ARG A 155 -5.02 12.16 -17.49
N GLU A 156 -4.18 11.40 -18.20
CA GLU A 156 -4.40 11.11 -19.61
C GLU A 156 -5.56 10.13 -19.85
N ASN A 157 -5.79 9.21 -18.92
CA ASN A 157 -6.76 8.12 -19.09
C ASN A 157 -8.07 8.38 -18.35
N TYR A 158 -8.06 9.18 -17.29
CA TYR A 158 -9.22 9.44 -16.46
C TYR A 158 -9.59 10.92 -16.53
N LYS A 159 -10.86 11.22 -16.86
CA LYS A 159 -11.37 12.60 -16.83
C LYS A 159 -11.24 13.14 -15.41
N PRO A 160 -10.88 14.42 -15.22
CA PRO A 160 -10.94 15.03 -13.89
C PRO A 160 -12.40 14.98 -13.40
N MET A 161 -12.70 14.03 -12.52
CA MET A 161 -13.91 14.06 -11.71
C MET A 161 -13.79 15.21 -10.72
N ASP A 162 -14.93 15.79 -10.35
CA ASP A 162 -15.05 16.87 -9.35
C ASP A 162 -14.24 16.47 -8.10
N THR A 163 -13.15 17.19 -7.86
CA THR A 163 -12.01 16.85 -6.99
C THR A 163 -12.35 16.85 -5.48
N ARG A 164 -13.63 16.83 -5.12
CA ARG A 164 -14.10 17.12 -3.76
C ARG A 164 -14.15 15.92 -2.83
N ASP A 165 -14.18 14.68 -3.33
CA ASP A 165 -14.26 13.48 -2.47
C ASP A 165 -13.09 12.48 -2.63
N GLU A 166 -12.29 12.56 -3.71
CA GLU A 166 -11.35 11.46 -4.04
C GLU A 166 -10.08 11.39 -3.15
N PHE A 167 -9.69 12.47 -2.48
CA PHE A 167 -8.50 12.49 -1.62
C PHE A 167 -8.74 13.18 -0.29
N LYS A 168 -9.65 12.62 0.51
CA LYS A 168 -9.54 12.84 1.94
C LYS A 168 -8.30 12.12 2.45
N LEU A 169 -7.17 12.83 2.49
CA LEU A 169 -5.91 12.35 3.07
C LEU A 169 -6.02 11.97 4.54
N TYR A 170 -7.07 12.48 5.18
CA TYR A 170 -7.22 12.41 6.61
C TYR A 170 -8.62 11.92 6.96
N TYR A 171 -8.69 10.87 7.75
CA TYR A 171 -9.95 10.49 8.37
C TYR A 171 -10.33 11.49 9.45
N THR A 172 -11.64 11.63 9.68
CA THR A 172 -12.22 12.25 10.87
C THR A 172 -12.79 11.17 11.78
N ILE A 173 -13.05 11.50 13.04
CA ILE A 173 -13.66 10.55 14.01
C ILE A 173 -15.00 10.02 13.46
N SER A 174 -15.79 10.90 12.86
CA SER A 174 -17.07 10.55 12.22
C SER A 174 -16.95 9.60 11.02
N ASP A 175 -15.76 9.45 10.43
CA ASP A 175 -15.55 8.49 9.35
C ASP A 175 -15.40 7.05 9.87
N MET A 176 -15.00 6.88 11.13
CA MET A 176 -14.67 5.58 11.75
C MET A 176 -15.87 4.93 12.44
N VAL A 177 -17.07 5.14 11.88
CA VAL A 177 -18.32 4.52 12.35
C VAL A 177 -18.66 3.34 11.43
N PRO A 178 -19.13 2.19 11.93
CA PRO A 178 -19.35 0.98 11.11
C PRO A 178 -20.16 1.19 9.82
N GLU A 179 -21.23 1.98 9.88
CA GLU A 179 -22.07 2.28 8.72
C GLU A 179 -21.32 3.08 7.65
N VAL A 180 -20.53 4.06 8.06
CA VAL A 180 -19.74 4.91 7.15
C VAL A 180 -18.60 4.10 6.51
N ILE A 181 -17.98 3.20 7.28
CA ILE A 181 -16.96 2.27 6.76
C ILE A 181 -17.56 1.37 5.66
N LEU A 182 -18.75 0.82 5.86
CA LEU A 182 -19.39 -0.10 4.89
C LEU A 182 -19.93 0.58 3.64
N THR A 183 -20.27 1.87 3.73
CA THR A 183 -20.91 2.60 2.63
C THR A 183 -19.94 3.51 1.91
N LYS A 184 -19.28 4.45 2.62
CA LYS A 184 -18.40 5.46 2.05
C LYS A 184 -16.96 4.96 1.84
N TYR A 185 -16.41 4.24 2.82
CA TYR A 185 -14.99 3.84 2.80
C TYR A 185 -14.78 2.36 2.48
N LYS A 186 -15.79 1.66 1.94
CA LYS A 186 -15.73 0.21 1.69
C LYS A 186 -14.47 -0.20 0.93
N ASP A 187 -14.09 0.57 -0.08
CA ASP A 187 -12.94 0.26 -0.95
C ASP A 187 -11.57 0.52 -0.30
N LYS A 188 -11.55 1.15 0.87
CA LYS A 188 -10.34 1.35 1.70
C LYS A 188 -10.11 0.20 2.68
N PHE A 189 -11.09 -0.68 2.84
CA PHE A 189 -11.03 -1.83 3.72
C PHE A 189 -11.15 -3.13 2.92
N VAL A 190 -10.70 -4.21 3.54
CA VAL A 190 -10.88 -5.57 3.09
C VAL A 190 -11.90 -6.21 4.02
N PHE A 191 -12.85 -6.94 3.46
CA PHE A 191 -13.84 -7.74 4.19
C PHE A 191 -13.77 -9.15 3.64
N LEU A 192 -13.47 -10.14 4.48
CA LEU A 192 -13.27 -11.53 4.08
C LEU A 192 -13.99 -12.46 5.05
N LYS A 193 -14.92 -13.25 4.53
CA LYS A 193 -15.46 -14.41 5.25
C LYS A 193 -14.42 -15.52 5.34
N PRO A 194 -14.67 -16.57 6.15
CA PRO A 194 -13.79 -17.73 6.22
C PRO A 194 -13.46 -18.31 4.85
N GLY A 195 -12.16 -18.47 4.56
CA GLY A 195 -11.67 -19.02 3.30
C GLY A 195 -11.74 -18.07 2.08
N GLU A 196 -12.28 -16.87 2.23
CA GLU A 196 -12.34 -15.91 1.11
C GLU A 196 -10.98 -15.26 0.85
N SER A 197 -10.80 -14.83 -0.40
CA SER A 197 -9.68 -14.01 -0.82
C SER A 197 -10.12 -12.92 -1.78
N CYS A 198 -9.45 -11.77 -1.72
CA CYS A 198 -9.58 -10.72 -2.72
C CYS A 198 -8.20 -10.24 -3.16
N THR A 199 -8.12 -9.66 -4.36
CA THR A 199 -6.86 -9.24 -4.95
C THR A 199 -6.96 -7.82 -5.49
N ASP A 200 -6.10 -6.94 -5.02
CA ASP A 200 -5.85 -5.65 -5.66
C ASP A 200 -4.74 -5.81 -6.71
N THR A 201 -4.85 -5.09 -7.82
CA THR A 201 -3.87 -5.13 -8.92
C THR A 201 -3.37 -3.74 -9.24
N TYR A 202 -2.04 -3.59 -9.39
CA TYR A 202 -1.35 -2.33 -9.60
C TYR A 202 -0.42 -2.40 -10.81
N ASN A 203 -0.58 -1.46 -11.73
CA ASN A 203 0.28 -1.31 -12.89
C ASN A 203 1.70 -0.87 -12.47
N LEU A 204 2.73 -1.59 -12.93
CA LEU A 204 4.14 -1.30 -12.65
C LEU A 204 4.90 -0.65 -13.83
N ILE A 205 4.21 -0.09 -14.83
CA ILE A 205 4.83 0.51 -16.01
C ILE A 205 5.85 1.61 -15.66
N GLY A 206 5.60 2.40 -14.61
CA GLY A 206 6.54 3.42 -14.16
C GLY A 206 7.86 2.82 -13.70
N PHE A 207 7.83 1.71 -12.95
CA PHE A 207 9.03 0.99 -12.54
C PHE A 207 9.78 0.41 -13.74
N LYS A 208 9.04 -0.11 -14.73
CA LYS A 208 9.63 -0.61 -15.97
C LYS A 208 10.35 0.49 -16.75
N LEU A 209 9.76 1.69 -16.86
CA LEU A 209 10.34 2.81 -17.59
C LEU A 209 11.64 3.32 -16.96
N LEU A 210 11.71 3.30 -15.62
CA LEU A 210 12.90 3.72 -14.88
C LEU A 210 14.02 2.68 -14.86
N LYS A 211 13.76 1.43 -15.28
CA LYS A 211 14.75 0.35 -15.46
C LYS A 211 15.63 0.08 -14.25
N GLY A 212 15.05 -0.39 -13.15
CA GLY A 212 15.79 -0.73 -11.92
C GLY A 212 15.49 -2.14 -11.44
N SER A 213 16.15 -2.55 -10.36
CA SER A 213 15.81 -3.76 -9.62
C SER A 213 15.02 -3.40 -8.37
N PHE A 214 13.74 -3.74 -8.32
CA PHE A 214 12.81 -3.35 -7.27
C PHE A 214 12.34 -4.56 -6.46
N THR A 215 12.58 -4.53 -5.15
CA THR A 215 12.09 -5.53 -4.20
C THR A 215 10.89 -4.99 -3.44
N PHE A 216 9.70 -5.42 -3.81
CA PHE A 216 8.43 -5.02 -3.21
C PHE A 216 8.16 -5.82 -1.93
N TYR A 217 7.72 -5.13 -0.89
CA TYR A 217 7.34 -5.76 0.38
C TYR A 217 6.29 -4.94 1.12
N ILE A 218 5.57 -5.62 2.02
CA ILE A 218 4.64 -5.01 2.97
C ILE A 218 5.17 -5.25 4.38
N ARG A 219 5.07 -4.27 5.27
CA ARG A 219 5.36 -4.49 6.70
C ARG A 219 4.29 -5.44 7.27
N PRO A 220 4.66 -6.61 7.85
CA PRO A 220 3.73 -7.68 8.20
C PRO A 220 2.93 -7.40 9.50
N HIS A 221 2.36 -6.20 9.62
CA HIS A 221 1.59 -5.78 10.79
C HIS A 221 0.45 -4.84 10.39
N LEU A 222 -0.79 -5.19 10.76
CA LEU A 222 -1.98 -4.36 10.57
C LEU A 222 -2.33 -3.62 11.85
N LEU A 223 -2.51 -2.30 11.74
CA LEU A 223 -2.81 -1.42 12.87
C LEU A 223 -4.31 -1.43 13.20
N PRO A 224 -4.70 -1.40 14.49
CA PRO A 224 -6.10 -1.32 14.91
C PRO A 224 -6.68 0.11 14.84
N TYR A 225 -5.99 1.04 14.18
CA TYR A 225 -6.35 2.45 14.13
C TYR A 225 -6.01 3.08 12.78
N VAL A 226 -6.63 4.23 12.49
CA VAL A 226 -6.25 5.13 11.40
C VAL A 226 -5.64 6.42 11.95
N TYR A 227 -4.83 7.09 11.14
CA TYR A 227 -4.40 8.46 11.40
C TYR A 227 -5.46 9.44 10.93
N THR A 228 -5.71 10.48 11.73
CA THR A 228 -6.55 11.62 11.37
C THR A 228 -5.70 12.82 10.98
N ALA A 229 -6.35 13.92 10.61
CA ALA A 229 -5.66 15.16 10.32
C ALA A 229 -4.75 15.58 11.49
N PRO A 230 -3.50 15.99 11.21
CA PRO A 230 -2.61 16.49 12.24
C PRO A 230 -3.21 17.76 12.86
N ILE A 231 -3.06 17.90 14.18
CA ILE A 231 -3.52 19.08 14.91
C ILE A 231 -2.29 19.76 15.51
N TRP A 232 -2.22 21.08 15.45
CA TRP A 232 -1.16 21.83 16.11
C TRP A 232 -1.24 21.65 17.63
N ASP A 233 -0.19 21.08 18.23
CA ASP A 233 -0.02 21.03 19.68
C ASP A 233 0.76 22.26 20.13
N SER A 234 0.05 23.22 20.73
CA SER A 234 0.63 24.46 21.24
C SER A 234 1.61 24.26 22.39
N HIS A 235 1.52 23.15 23.13
CA HIS A 235 2.44 22.87 24.24
C HIS A 235 3.78 22.34 23.73
N GLN A 236 3.76 21.53 22.67
CA GLN A 236 4.96 20.94 22.08
C GLN A 236 5.49 21.74 20.87
N SER A 237 4.79 22.78 20.44
CA SER A 237 5.10 23.59 19.25
C SER A 237 5.33 22.74 17.99
N GLN A 238 4.53 21.67 17.84
CA GLN A 238 4.61 20.75 16.71
C GLN A 238 3.23 20.22 16.35
N TYR A 239 3.07 19.75 15.11
CA TYR A 239 1.87 19.03 14.72
C TYR A 239 1.84 17.64 15.36
N ALA A 240 0.78 17.35 16.11
CA ALA A 240 0.54 16.05 16.72
C ALA A 240 -0.33 15.18 15.82
N GLU A 241 0.13 13.95 15.60
CA GLU A 241 -0.62 12.92 14.89
C GLU A 241 -1.69 12.33 15.80
N ARG A 242 -2.97 12.45 15.40
CA ARG A 242 -4.06 11.82 16.12
C ARG A 242 -4.43 10.48 15.50
N LYS A 243 -4.75 9.52 16.37
CA LYS A 243 -5.15 8.16 16.02
C LYS A 243 -6.60 7.95 16.43
N VAL A 244 -7.38 7.32 15.57
CA VAL A 244 -8.74 6.88 15.89
C VAL A 244 -8.80 5.37 15.76
N LEU A 245 -9.23 4.71 16.83
CA LEU A 245 -9.40 3.26 16.85
C LEU A 245 -10.48 2.88 15.83
N LEU A 246 -10.21 1.81 15.10
CA LEU A 246 -11.23 1.15 14.30
C LEU A 246 -12.24 0.47 15.23
N PRO A 247 -13.52 0.40 14.84
CA PRO A 247 -14.50 -0.41 15.56
C PRO A 247 -14.01 -1.86 15.74
N GLN A 248 -14.55 -2.61 16.69
CA GLN A 248 -14.20 -4.04 16.80
C GLN A 248 -15.02 -4.90 15.83
N ILE A 249 -16.21 -4.42 15.46
CA ILE A 249 -17.15 -5.13 14.59
C ILE A 249 -17.71 -4.15 13.57
N VAL A 250 -17.70 -4.55 12.29
CA VAL A 250 -18.31 -3.82 11.18
C VAL A 250 -19.05 -4.80 10.30
N GLY A 251 -20.37 -4.67 10.19
CA GLY A 251 -21.17 -5.49 9.26
C GLY A 251 -21.08 -7.00 9.49
N GLY A 252 -20.85 -7.44 10.73
CA GLY A 252 -20.66 -8.85 11.08
C GLY A 252 -19.23 -9.39 10.88
N TYR A 253 -18.28 -8.52 10.49
CA TYR A 253 -16.86 -8.84 10.41
C TYR A 253 -16.15 -8.32 11.66
N THR A 254 -15.24 -9.13 12.21
CA THR A 254 -14.37 -8.77 13.33
C THR A 254 -13.15 -8.01 12.83
N LEU A 255 -12.68 -6.99 13.57
CA LEU A 255 -11.45 -6.30 13.23
C LEU A 255 -10.25 -7.23 13.37
N TYR A 256 -9.49 -7.40 12.29
CA TYR A 256 -8.18 -8.02 12.36
C TYR A 256 -7.10 -6.97 12.58
N SER A 257 -6.26 -7.17 13.60
CA SER A 257 -5.07 -6.37 13.86
C SER A 257 -3.95 -7.26 14.38
N GLY A 258 -2.71 -6.88 14.11
CA GLY A 258 -1.53 -7.68 14.44
C GLY A 258 -0.79 -8.24 13.24
N ASN A 259 0.02 -9.26 13.48
CA ASN A 259 0.99 -9.77 12.52
C ASN A 259 0.36 -10.74 11.53
N PHE A 260 0.73 -10.60 10.26
CA PHE A 260 0.29 -11.48 9.15
C PHE A 260 1.48 -11.97 8.33
N TYR A 261 1.29 -13.01 7.53
CA TYR A 261 2.32 -13.52 6.63
C TYR A 261 2.33 -12.70 5.35
N SER A 262 3.53 -12.29 4.94
CA SER A 262 3.76 -11.67 3.64
C SER A 262 5.09 -12.11 3.07
N ASN A 263 5.11 -12.30 1.75
CA ASN A 263 6.33 -12.53 0.99
C ASN A 263 6.88 -11.22 0.43
N LYS A 264 8.04 -11.32 -0.23
CA LYS A 264 8.65 -10.24 -1.01
C LYS A 264 8.80 -10.71 -2.44
N ILE A 265 8.71 -9.79 -3.39
CA ILE A 265 9.00 -10.09 -4.79
C ILE A 265 10.02 -9.10 -5.34
N THR A 266 10.96 -9.60 -6.13
CA THR A 266 11.97 -8.76 -6.80
C THR A 266 11.75 -8.81 -8.30
N MET A 267 11.73 -7.63 -8.93
CA MET A 267 11.61 -7.49 -10.37
C MET A 267 12.75 -6.61 -10.88
N THR A 268 13.41 -7.04 -11.96
CA THR A 268 14.47 -6.29 -12.63
C THR A 268 13.99 -5.92 -14.02
N PHE A 269 14.12 -4.64 -14.39
CA PHE A 269 13.64 -4.05 -15.63
C PHE A 269 14.76 -3.48 -16.49
#